data_AF-A0AAJ1ETF5-F1
#
_entry.id   AF-A0AAJ1ETF5-F1
#
_cell.length_a   1.000
_cell.length_b   1.000
_cell.length_c   1.000
_cell.angle_alpha   90.00
_cell.angle_beta   90.00
_cell.angle_gamma   90.00
#
_symmetry.space_group_name_H-M   'P 1'
#
loop_
_entity.id
_entity.type
_entity.pdbx_description
1 polymer ?
#
loop_
_entity_poly.entity_id
_entity_poly.type
_entity_poly.pdbx_seq_one_letter_code
_entity_poly.pdbx_strand_id
1 'polypeptide(L)' 'PLAIMLRIHCMQHWYNLSDGAMEDALYEIASMRLFARLSLDSALPDRTTIMNFRHLLEQHQLARQLFKTINRWLAEAGVM' A
#
# COMPACT_ATOMS: atom_id res chain seq x y z
N PRO A 1 -8.68 7.50 -4.38
CA PRO A 1 -8.78 6.75 -3.11
C PRO A 1 -8.28 5.30 -3.19
N LEU A 2 -8.94 4.40 -3.94
CA LEU A 2 -8.60 2.96 -3.95
C LEU A 2 -7.18 2.65 -4.47
N ALA A 3 -6.78 3.33 -5.55
CA ALA A 3 -5.46 3.17 -6.15
C ALA A 3 -4.32 3.61 -5.20
N ILE A 4 -4.58 4.58 -4.32
CA ILE A 4 -3.62 5.04 -3.29
C ILE A 4 -3.48 3.94 -2.24
N MET A 5 -4.59 3.44 -1.71
CA MET A 5 -4.58 2.38 -0.70
C MET A 5 -3.93 1.10 -1.20
N LEU A 6 -4.11 0.74 -2.48
CA LEU A 6 -3.42 -0.40 -3.07
C LEU A 6 -1.89 -0.22 -3.08
N ARG A 7 -1.39 0.98 -3.40
CA ARG A 7 0.05 1.29 -3.36
C ARG A 7 0.59 1.22 -1.95
N ILE A 8 -0.15 1.78 -0.99
CA ILE A 8 0.18 1.69 0.44
C ILE A 8 0.26 0.23 0.87
N HIS A 9 -0.73 -0.59 0.52
CA HIS A 9 -0.74 -2.01 0.86
C HIS A 9 0.43 -2.79 0.24
N CYS A 10 0.85 -2.44 -0.99
CA CYS A 10 2.05 -3.00 -1.59
C CYS A 10 3.31 -2.62 -0.81
N MET A 11 3.46 -1.34 -0.44
CA MET A 11 4.60 -0.88 0.37
C MET A 11 4.63 -1.56 1.75
N GLN A 12 3.48 -1.75 2.40
CA GLN A 12 3.39 -2.52 3.65
C GLN A 12 3.98 -3.93 3.50
N HIS A 13 3.67 -4.60 2.39
CA HIS A 13 4.17 -5.96 2.15
C HIS A 13 5.65 -5.98 1.76
N TRP A 14 6.10 -5.08 0.87
CA TRP A 14 7.48 -5.05 0.37
C TRP A 14 8.49 -4.62 1.43
N TYR A 15 8.11 -3.69 2.30
CA TYR A 15 8.98 -3.19 3.37
C TYR A 15 8.65 -3.79 4.75
N ASN A 16 7.72 -4.76 4.80
CA ASN A 16 7.28 -5.40 6.04
C ASN A 16 6.83 -4.40 7.12
N LEU A 17 6.04 -3.40 6.72
CA LEU A 17 5.55 -2.32 7.59
C LEU A 17 4.17 -2.65 8.16
N SER A 18 3.98 -2.40 9.45
CA SER A 18 2.67 -2.43 10.09
C SER A 18 1.79 -1.25 9.64
N ASP A 19 0.50 -1.28 9.96
CA ASP A 19 -0.43 -0.18 9.64
C ASP A 19 0.05 1.17 10.24
N GLY A 20 0.61 1.16 11.45
CA GLY A 20 1.16 2.36 12.09
C GLY A 20 2.50 2.79 11.50
N ALA A 21 3.43 1.85 11.28
CA ALA A 21 4.72 2.17 10.67
C ALA A 21 4.57 2.72 9.25
N MET A 22 3.54 2.29 8.53
CA MET A 22 3.22 2.82 7.20
C MET A 22 2.64 4.24 7.28
N GLU A 23 1.80 4.55 8.27
CA GLU A 23 1.36 5.93 8.52
C GLU A 23 2.56 6.84 8.77
N ASP A 24 3.44 6.46 9.71
CA ASP A 24 4.65 7.22 10.03
C ASP A 24 5.52 7.41 8.77
N ALA A 25 5.72 6.36 7.99
CA ALA A 25 6.48 6.42 6.75
C ALA A 25 5.86 7.33 5.68
N LEU A 26 4.52 7.44 5.59
CA LEU A 26 3.87 8.39 4.68
C LEU A 26 4.11 9.85 5.08
N TYR A 27 4.27 10.13 6.38
CA TYR A 27 4.64 11.46 6.87
C TYR A 27 6.14 11.74 6.69
N GLU A 28 7.00 10.81 7.06
CA GLU A 28 8.45 11.03 7.15
C GLU A 28 9.19 10.80 5.82
N ILE A 29 8.76 9.83 5.01
CA ILE A 29 9.50 9.37 3.84
C ILE A 29 8.87 9.90 2.56
N ALA A 30 9.47 10.97 2.01
CA ALA A 30 8.96 11.64 0.81
C ALA A 30 8.80 10.70 -0.39
N SER A 31 9.72 9.75 -0.61
CA SER A 31 9.63 8.81 -1.73
C SER A 31 8.44 7.85 -1.61
N MET A 32 8.11 7.36 -0.41
CA MET A 32 6.93 6.51 -0.18
C MET A 32 5.63 7.29 -0.40
N ARG A 33 5.59 8.53 0.09
CA ARG A 33 4.46 9.44 -0.14
C ARG A 33 4.26 9.74 -1.63
N LEU A 34 5.33 10.05 -2.35
CA LEU A 34 5.30 10.29 -3.79
C LEU A 34 4.89 9.03 -4.57
N PHE A 35 5.38 7.86 -4.18
CA PHE A 35 4.97 6.58 -4.77
C PHE A 35 3.47 6.35 -4.62
N ALA A 36 2.90 6.63 -3.44
CA ALA A 36 1.47 6.58 -3.16
C ALA A 36 0.66 7.68 -3.88
N ARG A 37 1.32 8.65 -4.54
CA ARG A 37 0.74 9.86 -5.14
C ARG A 37 -0.01 10.73 -4.11
N LEU A 38 0.59 10.85 -2.94
CA LEU A 38 0.13 11.71 -1.86
C LEU A 38 1.02 12.95 -1.74
N SER A 39 0.50 13.97 -1.09
CA SER A 39 1.16 15.25 -0.82
C SER A 39 0.74 15.78 0.53
N LEU A 40 1.62 16.56 1.19
CA LEU A 40 1.43 17.05 2.56
C LEU A 40 0.39 18.17 2.70
N ASP A 41 -0.07 18.72 1.57
CA ASP A 41 -1.19 19.66 1.48
C ASP A 41 -2.56 18.96 1.60
N SER A 42 -2.58 17.63 1.58
CA SER A 42 -3.79 16.80 1.69
C SER A 42 -3.71 15.86 2.88
N ALA A 43 -4.87 15.45 3.40
CA ALA A 43 -4.94 14.50 4.49
C ALA A 43 -4.33 13.15 4.08
N LEU A 44 -3.31 12.71 4.83
CA LEU A 44 -2.71 11.40 4.64
C LEU A 44 -3.58 10.32 5.32
N PRO A 45 -3.65 9.10 4.77
CA PRO A 45 -4.30 7.98 5.42
C PRO A 45 -3.64 7.67 6.76
N ASP A 46 -4.43 7.70 7.83
CA ASP A 46 -3.99 7.29 9.16
C ASP A 46 -3.96 5.75 9.28
N ARG A 47 -3.38 5.25 10.38
CA ARG A 47 -3.33 3.81 10.69
C ARG A 47 -4.69 3.15 10.59
N THR A 48 -5.76 3.81 11.03
CA THR A 48 -7.11 3.25 11.04
C THR A 48 -7.64 3.07 9.61
N THR A 49 -7.39 4.03 8.73
CA THR A 49 -7.74 3.99 7.31
C THR A 49 -6.99 2.87 6.59
N ILE A 50 -5.70 2.72 6.87
CA ILE A 50 -4.84 1.64 6.33
C ILE A 50 -5.34 0.27 6.81
N MET A 51 -5.57 0.13 8.11
CA MET A 51 -6.10 -1.09 8.73
C MET A 51 -7.46 -1.50 8.13
N ASN A 52 -8.38 -0.55 7.97
CA ASN A 52 -9.71 -0.82 7.39
C ASN A 52 -9.62 -1.34 5.95
N PHE A 53 -8.69 -0.79 5.16
CA PHE A 53 -8.46 -1.28 3.81
C PHE A 53 -7.89 -2.70 3.78
N ARG A 54 -6.93 -2.99 4.67
CA ARG A 54 -6.39 -4.36 4.81
C ARG A 54 -7.50 -5.35 5.19
N HIS A 55 -8.35 -5.01 6.16
CA HIS A 55 -9.48 -5.84 6.55
C HIS A 55 -10.49 -6.04 5.42
N LEU A 56 -10.76 -5.01 4.62
CA LEU A 56 -11.61 -5.13 3.43
C LEU A 56 -11.04 -6.18 2.44
N LEU A 57 -9.73 -6.15 2.19
CA LEU A 57 -9.08 -7.14 1.32
C LEU A 57 -9.11 -8.56 1.90
N GLU A 58 -8.94 -8.68 3.22
CA GLU A 58 -9.00 -9.97 3.93
C GLU A 58 -10.40 -10.57 3.87
N GLN A 59 -11.44 -9.78 4.15
CA GLN A 59 -12.85 -10.20 4.11
C GLN A 59 -13.25 -10.77 2.75
N HIS A 60 -12.75 -10.18 1.66
CA HIS A 60 -13.02 -10.62 0.30
C HIS A 60 -11.97 -11.58 -0.27
N GLN A 61 -10.98 -12.00 0.53
CA GLN A 61 -9.89 -12.90 0.12
C GLN A 61 -9.13 -12.38 -1.13
N LEU A 62 -9.03 -11.06 -1.25
CA LEU A 62 -8.44 -10.37 -2.40
C LEU A 62 -6.94 -10.17 -2.25
N ALA A 63 -6.41 -10.08 -1.03
CA ALA A 63 -4.99 -9.80 -0.79
C ALA A 63 -4.08 -10.79 -1.56
N ARG A 64 -4.32 -12.10 -1.42
CA ARG A 64 -3.55 -13.14 -2.12
C ARG A 64 -3.70 -13.06 -3.64
N GLN A 65 -4.90 -12.77 -4.14
CA GLN A 65 -5.17 -12.68 -5.58
C GLN A 65 -4.49 -11.46 -6.20
N LEU A 66 -4.49 -10.34 -5.49
CA LEU A 66 -3.80 -9.10 -5.89
C LEU A 66 -2.29 -9.34 -6.00
N PHE A 67 -1.65 -9.86 -4.95
CA PHE A 67 -0.20 -10.12 -5.00
C PHE A 67 0.18 -11.14 -6.07
N LYS A 68 -0.63 -12.19 -6.29
CA LYS A 68 -0.39 -13.13 -7.39
C LYS A 68 -0.43 -12.45 -8.75
N THR A 69 -1.36 -11.52 -8.95
CA THR A 69 -1.49 -10.74 -10.19
C THR A 69 -0.33 -9.77 -10.38
N ILE A 70 0.01 -9.03 -9.33
CA ILE A 70 1.15 -8.09 -9.34
C ILE A 70 2.45 -8.83 -9.65
N ASN A 71 2.70 -9.94 -8.97
CA ASN A 71 3.92 -10.71 -9.16
C ASN A 71 4.03 -11.30 -10.57
N ARG A 72 2.91 -11.77 -11.15
CA ARG A 72 2.88 -12.22 -12.54
C ARG A 72 3.25 -11.09 -13.50
N TRP A 73 2.64 -9.91 -13.33
CA TRP A 73 2.92 -8.76 -14.17
C TRP A 73 4.38 -8.31 -14.06
N LEU A 74 4.93 -8.29 -12.86
CA LEU A 74 6.35 -7.96 -12.61
C LEU A 74 7.29 -8.98 -13.27
N ALA A 75 6.96 -10.28 -13.21
CA ALA A 75 7.73 -11.32 -13.89
C ALA A 75 7.67 -11.19 -15.42
N GLU A 76 6.49 -10.90 -15.99
CA GLU A 76 6.32 -10.63 -17.42
C GLU A 76 7.08 -9.38 -17.88
N ALA A 77 7.21 -8.38 -17.00
CA ALA A 77 7.99 -7.17 -17.25
C ALA A 77 9.52 -7.35 -17.04
N GLY A 78 9.97 -8.52 -16.56
CA GLY A 78 11.38 -8.83 -16.34
C GLY A 78 12.03 -8.12 -15.15
N VAL A 79 11.23 -7.71 -14.16
CA VAL A 79 11.69 -6.97 -12.97
C VAL A 79 11.53 -7.75 -11.66
N MET A 80 11.37 -9.08 -11.77
CA MET A 80 11.28 -10.03 -10.66
C MET A 80 12.43 -11.03 -10.69
#